data_AF-A0A1M3ED27-F1
#
_entry.id   AF-A0A1M3ED27-F1
#
_cell.length_a   1.000
_cell.length_b   1.000
_cell.length_c   1.000
_cell.angle_alpha   90.00
_cell.angle_beta   90.00
_cell.angle_gamma   90.00
#
_symmetry.space_group_name_H-M   'P 1'
#
loop_
_entity.id
_entity.type
_entity.pdbx_description
1 polymer ?
#
loop_
_entity_poly.entity_id
_entity_poly.type
_entity_poly.pdbx_seq_one_letter_code
_entity_poly.pdbx_strand_id
1 'polypeptide(L)'
;MKMDNKKFLFDLPEDEKKKQSYKAAYVYGSEIRDRILNEPKSLPRYAALASKALSFYGGEHYNPYTVAIHTEVFIRKLIQNGIEKKVFYKAKYNWVYIDHFLRKVIGTELQINIPYDQSVLDTELASKYKVAYSHPNDTVN
;
A
#
# COMPACT_ATOMS: atom_id res chain seq x y z
N MET A 1 6.44 30.42 18.41
CA MET A 1 6.76 29.59 17.23
C MET A 1 8.16 29.03 17.45
N LYS A 2 8.29 27.82 18.02
CA LYS A 2 9.60 27.20 18.27
C LYS A 2 9.96 26.35 17.05
N MET A 3 11.01 26.73 16.34
CA MET A 3 11.62 25.90 15.30
C MET A 3 12.09 24.60 15.96
N ASP A 4 11.55 23.47 15.52
CA ASP A 4 12.09 22.15 15.85
C ASP A 4 13.50 22.06 15.28
N ASN A 5 14.49 22.26 16.14
CA ASN A 5 15.89 22.03 15.83
C ASN A 5 16.09 20.53 15.58
N LYS A 6 15.96 20.11 14.32
CA LYS A 6 16.54 18.85 13.84
C LYS A 6 18.06 18.97 13.99
N LYS A 7 18.59 18.53 15.14
CA LYS A 7 20.03 18.41 15.37
C LYS A 7 20.61 17.49 14.29
N PHE A 8 21.69 17.93 13.66
CA PHE A 8 22.34 17.13 12.64
C PHE A 8 23.04 15.93 13.29
N LEU A 9 23.24 14.86 12.52
CA LEU A 9 23.79 13.58 13.00
C LEU A 9 25.13 13.74 13.75
N PHE A 10 25.93 14.76 13.38
CA PHE A 10 27.23 15.05 13.99
C PHE A 10 27.13 15.66 15.40
N ASP A 11 25.99 16.29 15.73
CA ASP A 11 25.73 16.98 17.00
C ASP A 11 25.16 16.04 18.07
N LEU A 12 24.95 14.77 17.73
CA LEU A 12 24.38 13.79 18.64
C LEU A 12 25.46 13.08 19.48
N PRO A 13 25.14 12.68 20.71
CA PRO A 13 25.96 11.77 21.51
C PRO A 13 26.33 10.48 20.76
N GLU A 14 27.50 9.89 21.03
CA GLU A 14 28.01 8.72 20.30
C GLU A 14 27.10 7.48 20.39
N ASP A 15 26.38 7.31 21.49
CA ASP A 15 25.39 6.25 21.68
C ASP A 15 24.12 6.48 20.84
N GLU A 16 23.71 7.74 20.64
CA GLU A 16 22.62 8.11 19.73
C GLU A 16 23.05 8.04 18.27
N LYS A 17 24.26 8.48 17.93
CA LYS A 17 24.89 8.30 16.61
C LYS A 17 24.96 6.83 16.23
N LYS A 18 25.39 5.95 17.14
CA LYS A 18 25.38 4.50 16.91
C LYS A 18 23.98 3.99 16.64
N LYS A 19 22.99 4.32 17.48
CA LYS A 19 21.58 3.92 17.25
C LYS A 19 21.05 4.42 15.90
N GLN A 20 21.41 5.63 15.48
CA GLN A 20 20.96 6.23 14.23
C GLN A 20 21.73 5.72 13.00
N SER A 21 23.00 5.37 13.16
CA SER A 21 23.83 4.66 12.18
C SER A 21 23.32 3.22 11.96
N TYR A 22 22.94 2.51 13.03
CA TYR A 22 22.27 1.21 12.90
C TYR A 22 20.92 1.32 12.19
N LYS A 23 20.13 2.38 12.44
CA LYS A 23 18.92 2.66 11.65
C LYS A 23 19.22 3.00 10.19
N ALA A 24 20.32 3.70 9.91
CA ALA A 24 20.75 4.06 8.56
C ALA A 24 21.30 2.88 7.75
N ALA A 25 21.67 1.76 8.40
CA ALA A 25 22.09 0.53 7.73
C ALA A 25 20.92 -0.22 7.05
N TYR A 26 19.67 0.08 7.41
CA TYR A 26 18.48 -0.62 6.92
C TYR A 26 17.52 0.34 6.22
N VAL A 27 17.04 -0.04 5.04
CA VAL A 27 16.18 0.79 4.16
C VAL A 27 14.88 1.19 4.87
N TYR A 28 14.34 0.29 5.70
CA TYR A 28 13.12 0.48 6.48
C TYR A 28 13.40 0.60 7.99
N GLY A 29 14.63 0.94 8.38
CA GLY A 29 15.00 1.30 9.75
C GLY A 29 15.18 0.14 10.73
N SER A 30 15.02 -1.11 10.30
CA SER A 30 15.42 -2.30 11.07
C SER A 30 15.66 -3.51 10.18
N GLU A 31 16.56 -4.40 10.61
CA GLU A 31 16.89 -5.64 9.89
C GLU A 31 15.67 -6.54 9.66
N ILE A 32 14.85 -6.72 10.70
CA ILE A 32 13.66 -7.58 10.65
C ILE A 32 12.68 -7.07 9.59
N ARG A 33 12.47 -5.75 9.55
CA ARG A 33 11.57 -5.13 8.60
C ARG A 33 12.11 -5.21 7.17
N ASP A 34 13.39 -4.93 6.98
CA ASP A 34 14.05 -5.10 5.69
C ASP A 34 13.92 -6.54 5.19
N ARG A 35 14.12 -7.53 6.06
CA ARG A 35 13.96 -8.94 5.72
C ARG A 35 12.52 -9.26 5.27
N ILE A 36 11.52 -8.89 6.09
CA ILE A 36 10.10 -9.18 5.80
C ILE A 36 9.60 -8.44 4.55
N LEU A 37 10.05 -7.21 4.32
CA LEU A 37 9.62 -6.44 3.14
C LEU A 37 10.34 -6.86 1.87
N ASN A 38 11.49 -7.53 1.98
CA ASN A 38 12.25 -8.02 0.84
C ASN A 38 12.05 -9.53 0.54
N GLU A 39 11.40 -10.28 1.44
CA GLU A 39 11.09 -11.70 1.29
C GLU A 39 9.58 -11.95 1.41
N PRO A 40 8.88 -12.56 0.43
CA PRO A 40 9.35 -13.21 -0.81
C PRO A 40 9.76 -12.23 -1.92
N LYS A 41 10.64 -12.70 -2.84
CA LYS A 41 11.26 -11.92 -3.94
C LYS A 41 10.28 -11.10 -4.80
N SER A 42 8.99 -11.42 -4.82
CA SER A 42 7.98 -10.68 -5.57
C SER A 42 7.58 -9.35 -4.93
N LEU A 43 7.62 -9.23 -3.59
CA LEU A 43 7.19 -8.03 -2.87
C LEU A 43 8.07 -6.80 -3.10
N PRO A 44 9.42 -6.89 -3.18
CA PRO A 44 10.26 -5.73 -3.47
C PRO A 44 9.87 -4.99 -4.75
N ARG A 45 9.42 -5.69 -5.79
CA ARG A 45 9.03 -5.09 -7.08
C ARG A 45 7.91 -4.06 -6.93
N TYR A 46 7.03 -4.25 -5.94
CA TYR A 46 5.87 -3.39 -5.69
C TYR A 46 6.11 -2.38 -4.57
N ALA A 47 7.32 -2.34 -3.98
CA ALA A 47 7.66 -1.47 -2.86
C ALA A 47 7.43 0.01 -3.18
N ALA A 48 7.97 0.51 -4.29
CA ALA A 48 7.84 1.91 -4.66
C ALA A 48 6.39 2.34 -4.90
N LEU A 49 5.57 1.47 -5.51
CA LEU A 49 4.15 1.72 -5.74
C LEU A 49 3.36 1.73 -4.43
N ALA A 50 3.63 0.76 -3.54
CA ALA A 50 2.99 0.69 -2.23
C ALA A 50 3.34 1.93 -1.38
N SER A 51 4.62 2.29 -1.30
CA SER A 51 5.08 3.49 -0.59
C SER A 51 4.45 4.76 -1.17
N LYS A 52 4.34 4.87 -2.50
CA LYS A 52 3.69 6.03 -3.12
C LYS A 52 2.20 6.10 -2.78
N ALA A 53 1.48 4.99 -2.81
CA ALA A 53 0.07 4.95 -2.44
C ALA A 53 -0.12 5.31 -0.96
N LEU A 54 0.65 4.68 -0.07
CA LEU A 54 0.61 4.93 1.37
C LEU A 54 0.95 6.38 1.71
N SER A 55 1.97 6.97 1.10
CA SER A 55 2.29 8.39 1.28
C SER A 55 1.20 9.31 0.72
N PHE A 56 0.64 8.99 -0.45
CA PHE A 56 -0.35 9.85 -1.12
C PHE A 56 -1.68 9.91 -0.37
N TYR A 57 -2.21 8.75 0.04
CA TYR A 57 -3.50 8.67 0.73
C TYR A 57 -3.35 8.81 2.25
N GLY A 58 -2.27 8.27 2.84
CA GLY A 58 -2.02 8.30 4.28
C GLY A 58 -1.40 9.62 4.77
N GLY A 59 -0.74 10.38 3.90
CA GLY A 59 -0.13 11.67 4.26
C GLY A 59 0.81 11.54 5.45
N GLU A 60 0.59 12.36 6.48
CA GLU A 60 1.39 12.38 7.72
C GLU A 60 1.23 11.13 8.59
N HIS A 61 0.18 10.34 8.39
CA HIS A 61 -0.07 9.10 9.13
C HIS A 61 0.78 7.92 8.62
N TYR A 62 1.47 8.09 7.49
CA TYR A 62 2.39 7.10 6.96
C TYR A 62 3.84 7.48 7.23
N ASN A 63 4.55 6.57 7.89
CA ASN A 63 6.00 6.64 8.01
C ASN A 63 6.57 5.23 7.79
N PRO A 64 7.40 5.01 6.75
CA PRO A 64 7.92 3.68 6.40
C PRO A 64 8.77 3.04 7.50
N TYR A 65 9.30 3.83 8.43
CA TYR A 65 10.12 3.35 9.53
C TYR A 65 9.31 2.89 10.74
N THR A 66 8.04 3.31 10.87
CA THR A 66 7.25 3.13 12.09
C THR A 66 5.86 2.55 11.88
N VAL A 67 5.28 2.67 10.67
CA VAL A 67 3.98 2.06 10.34
C VAL A 67 4.03 0.56 10.56
N ALA A 68 2.92 -0.09 10.89
CA ALA A 68 2.93 -1.53 11.11
C ALA A 68 3.41 -2.28 9.84
N ILE A 69 4.32 -3.23 10.01
CA ILE A 69 4.95 -3.96 8.89
C ILE A 69 3.89 -4.68 8.05
N HIS A 70 2.85 -5.21 8.69
CA HIS A 70 1.75 -5.90 8.00
C HIS A 70 1.01 -4.99 7.01
N THR A 71 0.86 -3.70 7.31
CA THR A 71 0.21 -2.74 6.42
C THR A 71 0.94 -2.64 5.10
N GLU A 72 2.25 -2.48 5.14
CA GLU A 72 3.05 -2.34 3.92
C GLU A 72 3.10 -3.66 3.14
N VAL A 73 3.19 -4.81 3.82
CA VAL A 73 3.06 -6.14 3.20
C VAL A 73 1.71 -6.30 2.52
N PHE A 74 0.63 -5.90 3.18
CA PHE A 74 -0.74 -6.03 2.68
C PHE A 74 -0.97 -5.18 1.43
N ILE A 75 -0.56 -3.91 1.46
CA ILE A 75 -0.67 -3.03 0.28
C ILE A 75 0.16 -3.55 -0.89
N ARG A 76 1.40 -4.04 -0.65
CA ARG A 76 2.22 -4.65 -1.71
C ARG A 76 1.53 -5.86 -2.34
N LYS A 77 0.94 -6.76 -1.53
CA LYS A 77 0.18 -7.92 -2.01
C LYS A 77 -1.07 -7.52 -2.78
N LEU A 78 -1.79 -6.49 -2.36
CA LEU A 78 -2.95 -5.98 -3.08
C LEU A 78 -2.57 -5.44 -4.47
N ILE A 79 -1.50 -4.65 -4.54
CA ILE A 79 -0.98 -4.12 -5.81
C ILE A 79 -0.51 -5.26 -6.71
N GLN A 80 0.24 -6.22 -6.17
CA GLN A 80 0.66 -7.43 -6.88
C GLN A 80 -0.55 -8.14 -7.51
N ASN A 81 -1.54 -8.50 -6.70
CA ASN A 81 -2.74 -9.21 -7.15
C ASN A 81 -3.53 -8.40 -8.19
N GLY A 82 -3.61 -7.08 -8.02
CA GLY A 82 -4.28 -6.19 -8.96
C GLY A 82 -3.58 -6.16 -10.32
N ILE A 83 -2.27 -5.96 -10.34
CA ILE A 83 -1.46 -5.91 -11.56
C ILE A 83 -1.45 -7.28 -12.24
N GLU A 84 -1.19 -8.36 -11.51
CA GLU A 84 -1.11 -9.71 -12.08
C GLU A 84 -2.44 -10.14 -12.71
N LYS A 85 -3.59 -9.91 -12.04
CA LYS A 85 -4.90 -10.17 -12.64
C LYS A 85 -5.12 -9.34 -13.91
N LYS A 86 -4.79 -8.05 -13.89
CA LYS A 86 -4.99 -7.18 -15.07
C LYS A 86 -4.09 -7.60 -16.24
N VAL A 87 -2.84 -7.96 -15.98
CA VAL A 87 -1.90 -8.47 -16.99
C VAL A 87 -2.37 -9.80 -17.56
N PHE A 88 -2.76 -10.75 -16.69
CA PHE A 88 -3.23 -12.07 -17.11
C PHE A 88 -4.53 -12.00 -17.93
N TYR A 89 -5.50 -11.20 -17.48
CA TYR A 89 -6.82 -11.08 -18.11
C TYR A 89 -6.92 -9.95 -19.15
N LYS A 90 -5.84 -9.22 -19.44
CA LYS A 90 -5.81 -8.05 -20.35
C LYS A 90 -6.92 -7.02 -20.11
N ALA A 91 -7.34 -6.85 -18.84
CA ALA A 91 -8.49 -6.03 -18.50
C ALA A 91 -8.13 -4.54 -18.44
N LYS A 92 -9.05 -3.67 -18.87
CA LYS A 92 -8.86 -2.19 -18.81
C LYS A 92 -8.79 -1.68 -17.37
N TYR A 93 -8.05 -0.59 -17.15
CA TYR A 93 -7.98 0.08 -15.85
C TYR A 93 -9.23 0.93 -15.61
N ASN A 94 -9.94 0.66 -14.51
CA ASN A 94 -10.95 1.56 -13.96
C ASN A 94 -10.27 2.40 -12.86
N TRP A 95 -9.73 3.55 -13.25
CA TRP A 95 -8.96 4.41 -12.35
C TRP A 95 -9.80 4.96 -11.19
N VAL A 96 -11.09 5.24 -11.44
CA VAL A 96 -12.02 5.74 -10.42
C VAL A 96 -12.23 4.67 -9.35
N TYR A 97 -12.47 3.42 -9.75
CA TYR A 97 -12.55 2.31 -8.81
C TYR A 97 -11.25 2.13 -8.01
N ILE A 98 -10.09 2.18 -8.68
CA ILE A 98 -8.79 1.98 -8.03
C ILE A 98 -8.53 3.08 -6.98
N ASP A 99 -8.83 4.33 -7.27
CA ASP A 99 -8.69 5.45 -6.33
C ASP A 99 -9.55 5.24 -5.07
N HIS A 100 -10.86 5.01 -5.24
CA HIS A 100 -11.76 4.77 -4.10
C HIS A 100 -11.41 3.51 -3.32
N PHE A 101 -10.94 2.46 -4.00
CA PHE A 101 -10.51 1.23 -3.36
C PHE A 101 -9.27 1.46 -2.48
N LEU A 102 -8.26 2.17 -3.00
CA LEU A 102 -7.04 2.48 -2.25
C LEU A 102 -7.33 3.40 -1.06
N ARG A 103 -8.20 4.40 -1.21
CA ARG A 103 -8.66 5.27 -0.11
C ARG A 103 -9.29 4.46 1.01
N LYS A 104 -10.23 3.56 0.70
CA LYS A 104 -10.89 2.69 1.68
C LYS A 104 -9.88 1.81 2.42
N VAL A 105 -9.03 1.12 1.66
CA VAL A 105 -8.09 0.15 2.23
C VAL A 105 -7.03 0.83 3.08
N ILE A 106 -6.38 1.89 2.56
CA ILE A 106 -5.33 2.59 3.30
C ILE A 106 -5.91 3.30 4.53
N GLY A 107 -7.12 3.89 4.41
CA GLY A 107 -7.82 4.46 5.56
C GLY A 107 -8.08 3.42 6.65
N THR A 108 -8.48 2.20 6.26
CA THR A 108 -8.69 1.09 7.21
C THR A 108 -7.38 0.66 7.87
N GLU A 109 -6.33 0.43 7.09
CA GLU A 109 -5.03 -0.03 7.60
C GLU A 109 -4.34 0.98 8.52
N LEU A 110 -4.45 2.27 8.20
CA LEU A 110 -3.86 3.35 9.00
C LEU A 110 -4.82 3.85 10.11
N GLN A 111 -6.04 3.31 10.20
CA GLN A 111 -7.07 3.73 11.14
C GLN A 111 -7.41 5.23 11.03
N ILE A 112 -7.50 5.74 9.80
CA ILE A 112 -7.81 7.14 9.49
C ILE A 112 -9.03 7.23 8.58
N ASN A 113 -9.77 8.33 8.71
CA ASN A 113 -10.92 8.58 7.85
C ASN A 113 -10.48 9.23 6.53
N ILE A 114 -10.46 8.43 5.45
CA ILE A 114 -10.23 8.93 4.09
C ILE A 114 -11.58 8.87 3.36
N PRO A 115 -12.13 9.98 2.86
CA PRO A 115 -13.37 9.95 2.10
C PRO A 115 -13.26 9.05 0.86
N TYR A 116 -14.21 8.14 0.67
CA TYR A 116 -14.36 7.30 -0.52
C TYR A 116 -15.84 7.10 -0.84
N ASP A 117 -16.16 6.72 -2.09
CA ASP A 117 -17.52 6.45 -2.55
C ASP A 117 -17.75 4.93 -2.58
N GLN A 118 -18.61 4.44 -1.70
CA GLN A 118 -18.96 3.03 -1.63
C GLN A 118 -19.76 2.57 -2.87
N SER A 119 -20.53 3.43 -3.51
CA SER A 119 -21.32 3.07 -4.70
C SER A 119 -20.44 2.70 -5.91
N VAL A 120 -19.29 3.38 -6.04
CA VAL A 120 -18.26 3.05 -7.05
C VAL A 120 -17.68 1.65 -6.81
N LEU A 121 -17.42 1.29 -5.55
CA LEU A 121 -16.90 -0.03 -5.19
C LEU A 121 -17.91 -1.14 -5.46
N ASP A 122 -19.18 -0.89 -5.14
CA ASP A 122 -20.26 -1.86 -5.30
C ASP A 122 -20.56 -2.14 -6.78
N THR A 123 -20.46 -1.12 -7.64
CA THR A 123 -20.70 -1.24 -9.07
C THR A 123 -19.69 -2.18 -9.76
N GLU A 124 -18.41 -2.08 -9.40
CA GLU A 124 -17.36 -2.95 -9.96
C GLU A 124 -17.41 -4.37 -9.34
N LEU A 125 -17.91 -4.51 -8.11
CA LEU A 125 -18.18 -5.82 -7.52
C LEU A 125 -19.34 -6.51 -8.26
N ALA A 126 -20.44 -5.79 -8.46
CA ALA A 126 -21.62 -6.28 -9.16
C ALA A 126 -21.34 -6.63 -10.62
N SER A 127 -20.48 -5.89 -11.32
CA SER A 127 -20.10 -6.21 -12.70
C SER A 127 -19.36 -7.56 -12.81
N LYS A 128 -18.55 -7.93 -11.81
CA LYS A 128 -17.92 -9.27 -11.75
C LYS A 128 -18.94 -10.40 -11.53
N TYR A 129 -19.98 -10.15 -10.74
CA TYR A 129 -21.03 -11.15 -10.50
C TYR A 129 -22.04 -11.25 -11.65
N LYS A 130 -22.23 -10.21 -12.47
CA LYS A 130 -23.05 -10.29 -13.68
C LYS A 130 -22.47 -11.24 -14.74
N VAL A 131 -21.14 -11.36 -14.84
CA VAL A 131 -20.50 -12.29 -15.80
C VAL A 131 -20.57 -13.75 -15.34
N ALA A 132 -20.73 -14.01 -14.03
CA ALA A 132 -20.85 -15.37 -13.51
C ALA A 132 -22.24 -16.01 -13.70
N TYR A 133 -23.26 -15.22 -14.05
CA TYR A 133 -24.64 -15.66 -14.24
C TYR A 133 -25.17 -15.52 -15.67
N SER A 134 -24.33 -15.25 -16.67
CA SER A 134 -24.72 -15.51 -18.06
C SER A 134 -24.55 -17.00 -18.33
N HIS A 135 -25.58 -17.79 -18.03
CA HIS A 135 -25.66 -19.17 -18.51
C HIS A 135 -25.62 -19.18 -20.05
N PRO A 136 -24.89 -20.11 -20.70
CA PRO A 136 -24.88 -20.23 -22.16
C PRO A 136 -26.19 -20.75 -22.78
N ASN A 137 -27.30 -20.79 -22.03
CA ASN A 137 -28.53 -21.46 -22.46
C ASN A 137 -29.75 -20.55 -22.68
N ASP A 138 -29.61 -19.23 -22.66
CA ASP A 138 -30.71 -18.33 -23.05
C ASP A 138 -30.80 -18.12 -24.57
N THR A 139 -30.65 -19.22 -25.32
CA THR A 139 -31.25 -19.37 -26.64
C THR A 139 -31.96 -20.71 -26.69
N VAL A 140 -33.21 -20.73 -26.25
CA VAL A 140 -34.18 -21.74 -26.68
C VAL A 140 -35.49 -21.02 -27.02
N ASN A 141 -35.71 -20.92 -28.34
CA ASN A 141 -36.93 -20.60 -29.10
C ASN A 141 -37.62 -19.24 -28.87
#